data_AF-A0A8S4EIW2-F1
#
_entry.id   AF-A0A8S4EIW2-F1
#
_cell.length_a   1.000
_cell.length_b   1.000
_cell.length_c   1.000
_cell.angle_alpha   90.00
_cell.angle_beta   90.00
_cell.angle_gamma   90.00
#
_symmetry.space_group_name_H-M   'P 1'
#
loop_
_entity.id
_entity.type
_entity.pdbx_description
1 polymer ?
#
loop_
_entity_poly.entity_id
_entity_poly.type
_entity_poly.pdbx_seq_one_letter_code
_entity_poly.pdbx_strand_id
1 'polypeptide(L)'
;MPSIPGKYQHFKNEDIDDYFSAVGVPYLARKMMSMSSPLMEISLDGDKMTIKSTSMMRTIESTFTLGEEYDEKMPDTTLKSKTVIIGDDELLTESLIPDSEYKTKRHYKFTDEGVVVEHDIKKLKRFFESWRMAILPMKSVILWEQPWHPAALLAGVSFYHLLLWLMDLDFLAALAFTGMTLNMVDFLLPVVCNSIYNPKSWTNEQDKEFEKTCESIAVLKQKIVQFGKRYMALRTNSPVMYYVVTIGTLTIFTWISIWINNMMLIFLVEVVLVLLPGIQHRGLLNMGLSLINKCKPIKAD
;
A
#
# COMPACT_ATOMS: atom_id res chain seq x y z
N MET A 1 -17.42 18.89 24.74
CA MET A 1 -17.45 17.84 23.71
C MET A 1 -17.57 18.57 22.39
N PRO A 2 -16.57 18.48 21.50
CA PRO A 2 -16.59 19.22 20.25
C PRO A 2 -17.68 18.66 19.34
N SER A 3 -18.49 19.55 18.76
CA SER A 3 -19.53 19.19 17.80
C SER A 3 -18.91 19.08 16.42
N ILE A 4 -19.10 17.96 15.72
CA ILE A 4 -18.66 17.76 14.31
C ILE A 4 -19.24 18.84 13.36
N PRO A 5 -20.51 19.26 13.48
CA PRO A 5 -21.03 20.42 12.75
C PRO A 5 -20.32 21.73 13.15
N GLY A 6 -19.89 22.50 12.15
CA GLY A 6 -19.15 23.74 12.37
C GLY A 6 -18.54 24.32 11.10
N LYS A 7 -17.86 25.47 11.26
CA LYS A 7 -17.04 26.08 10.20
C LYS A 7 -15.57 26.01 10.59
N TYR A 8 -14.75 25.48 9.69
CA TYR A 8 -13.33 25.21 9.91
C TYR A 8 -12.53 25.92 8.82
N GLN A 9 -11.79 26.96 9.21
CA GLN A 9 -10.89 27.67 8.31
C GLN A 9 -9.54 26.94 8.27
N HIS A 10 -9.07 26.61 7.08
CA HIS A 10 -7.71 26.08 6.93
C HIS A 10 -6.69 27.07 7.49
N PHE A 11 -5.91 26.60 8.48
CA PHE A 11 -4.87 27.38 9.15
C PHE A 11 -3.46 26.92 8.80
N LYS A 12 -3.25 25.61 8.73
CA LYS A 12 -1.95 25.00 8.44
C LYS A 12 -2.15 23.74 7.62
N ASN A 13 -1.27 23.54 6.64
CA ASN A 13 -1.04 22.25 6.04
C ASN A 13 0.43 21.87 6.16
N GLU A 14 0.69 20.58 6.12
CA GLU A 14 2.04 20.01 5.99
C GLU A 14 1.99 19.16 4.73
N ASP A 15 2.93 19.33 3.80
CA ASP A 15 3.13 18.48 2.62
C ASP A 15 1.88 18.33 1.72
N ILE A 16 1.07 19.38 1.56
CA ILE A 16 -0.16 19.31 0.74
C ILE A 16 0.15 19.26 -0.77
N ASP A 17 1.22 19.91 -1.21
CA ASP A 17 1.71 19.85 -2.59
C ASP A 17 2.14 18.43 -2.96
N ASP A 18 2.82 17.74 -2.04
CA ASP A 18 3.23 16.34 -2.19
C ASP A 18 2.04 15.39 -2.23
N TYR A 19 1.02 15.64 -1.40
CA TYR A 19 -0.24 14.90 -1.47
C TYR A 19 -0.91 15.06 -2.83
N PHE A 20 -1.06 16.30 -3.32
CA PHE A 20 -1.66 16.53 -4.62
C PHE A 20 -0.85 15.93 -5.77
N SER A 21 0.49 15.88 -5.64
CA SER A 21 1.36 15.19 -6.62
C SER A 21 1.08 13.70 -6.63
N ALA A 22 1.04 13.08 -5.44
CA ALA A 22 0.79 11.65 -5.26
C ALA A 22 -0.64 11.20 -5.59
N VAL A 23 -1.58 12.12 -5.84
CA VAL A 23 -2.92 11.78 -6.37
C VAL A 23 -3.12 12.25 -7.82
N GLY A 24 -2.03 12.57 -8.52
CA GLY A 24 -2.01 12.81 -9.97
C GLY A 24 -2.39 14.22 -10.42
N VAL A 25 -2.47 15.20 -9.51
CA VAL A 25 -2.82 16.58 -9.88
C VAL A 25 -1.65 17.25 -10.61
N PRO A 26 -1.87 17.94 -11.75
CA PRO A 26 -0.82 18.67 -12.47
C PRO A 26 -0.15 19.79 -11.65
N TYR A 27 1.18 19.95 -11.79
CA TYR A 27 2.03 20.88 -11.01
C TYR A 27 1.43 22.27 -10.78
N LEU A 28 0.92 22.93 -11.84
CA LEU A 28 0.38 24.29 -11.72
C LEU A 28 -0.88 24.33 -10.86
N ALA A 29 -1.76 23.34 -10.98
CA ALA A 29 -2.93 23.21 -10.13
C ALA A 29 -2.54 22.90 -8.67
N ARG A 30 -1.49 22.11 -8.44
CA ARG A 30 -0.99 21.84 -7.08
C ARG A 30 -0.47 23.07 -6.37
N LYS A 31 0.34 23.90 -7.07
CA LYS A 31 0.84 25.17 -6.51
C LYS A 31 -0.31 26.11 -6.17
N MET A 32 -1.31 26.23 -7.03
CA MET A 32 -2.52 27.02 -6.75
C MET A 32 -3.30 26.48 -5.54
N MET A 33 -3.50 25.17 -5.44
CA MET A 33 -4.21 24.59 -4.30
C MET A 33 -3.43 24.69 -2.99
N SER A 34 -2.10 24.60 -3.03
CA SER A 34 -1.23 24.74 -1.86
C SER A 34 -1.21 26.17 -1.30
N MET A 35 -1.42 27.17 -2.17
CA MET A 35 -1.59 28.57 -1.76
C MET A 35 -3.02 28.90 -1.29
N SER A 36 -3.98 28.00 -1.53
CA SER A 36 -5.37 28.23 -1.14
C SER A 36 -5.58 27.90 0.34
N SER A 37 -6.41 28.70 1.01
CA SER A 37 -6.84 28.46 2.39
C SER A 37 -8.34 28.16 2.41
N PRO A 38 -8.75 26.91 2.10
CA PRO A 38 -10.15 26.58 1.98
C PRO A 38 -10.90 26.70 3.31
N LEU A 39 -12.16 27.13 3.23
CA LEU A 39 -13.12 27.10 4.33
C LEU A 39 -13.98 25.85 4.18
N MET A 40 -14.04 25.02 5.22
CA MET A 40 -14.90 23.84 5.29
C MET A 40 -16.07 24.12 6.23
N GLU A 41 -17.29 23.95 5.75
CA GLU A 41 -18.52 24.05 6.54
C GLU A 41 -19.19 22.67 6.57
N ILE A 42 -19.45 22.16 7.77
CA ILE A 42 -20.11 20.88 8.00
C ILE A 42 -21.45 21.17 8.69
N SER A 43 -22.53 20.68 8.11
CA SER A 43 -23.86 20.70 8.72
C SER A 43 -24.43 19.29 8.76
N LEU A 44 -25.15 18.97 9.84
CA LEU A 44 -25.79 17.69 10.05
C LEU A 44 -27.28 17.92 10.29
N ASP A 45 -28.12 17.27 9.48
CA ASP A 45 -29.58 17.26 9.62
C ASP A 45 -30.04 15.80 9.75
N GLY A 46 -30.16 15.32 10.98
CA GLY A 46 -30.40 13.90 11.27
C GLY A 46 -29.23 13.03 10.82
N ASP A 47 -29.46 12.16 9.83
CA ASP A 47 -28.47 11.27 9.21
C ASP A 47 -27.83 11.86 7.94
N LYS A 48 -28.32 13.01 7.46
CA LYS A 48 -27.79 13.70 6.28
C LYS A 48 -26.72 14.68 6.70
N MET A 49 -25.51 14.46 6.18
CA MET A 49 -24.40 15.38 6.35
C MET A 49 -24.16 16.15 5.05
N THR A 50 -23.99 17.46 5.18
CA THR A 50 -23.53 18.33 4.09
C THR A 50 -22.16 18.85 4.43
N ILE A 51 -21.19 18.60 3.54
CA ILE A 51 -19.86 19.19 3.59
C ILE A 51 -19.74 20.17 2.44
N LYS A 52 -19.49 21.43 2.77
CA LYS A 52 -19.20 22.49 1.81
C LYS A 52 -17.76 22.94 1.96
N SER A 53 -16.98 22.84 0.90
CA SER A 53 -15.60 23.33 0.86
C SER A 53 -15.50 24.48 -0.13
N THR A 54 -15.12 25.65 0.36
CA THR A 54 -14.92 26.85 -0.44
C THR A 54 -13.43 27.15 -0.52
N SER A 55 -12.86 27.06 -1.73
CA SER A 55 -11.45 27.37 -2.02
C SER A 55 -11.36 28.56 -2.99
N MET A 56 -10.15 29.07 -3.22
CA MET A 56 -9.92 30.14 -4.22
C MET A 56 -10.34 29.75 -5.64
N MET A 57 -10.32 28.46 -5.97
CA MET A 57 -10.61 27.98 -7.32
C MET A 57 -12.09 27.66 -7.54
N ARG A 58 -12.77 27.17 -6.50
CA ARG A 58 -14.17 26.74 -6.56
C ARG A 58 -14.76 26.48 -5.18
N THR A 59 -16.08 26.52 -5.12
CA THR A 59 -16.88 25.95 -4.04
C THR A 59 -17.45 24.61 -4.47
N ILE A 60 -17.27 23.60 -3.64
CA ILE A 60 -17.86 22.27 -3.81
C ILE A 60 -18.77 22.03 -2.61
N GLU A 61 -19.96 21.51 -2.87
CA GLU A 61 -20.94 21.15 -1.85
C GLU A 61 -21.37 19.71 -2.11
N SER A 62 -21.31 18.88 -1.07
CA SER A 62 -21.70 17.47 -1.13
C SER A 62 -22.63 17.17 0.03
N THR A 63 -23.82 16.66 -0.29
CA THR A 63 -24.82 16.23 0.69
C THR A 63 -25.04 14.73 0.53
N PHE A 64 -24.92 13.98 1.62
CA PHE A 64 -25.01 12.53 1.62
C PHE A 64 -25.51 11.99 2.96
N THR A 65 -26.03 10.77 2.94
CA THR A 65 -26.45 10.05 4.14
C THR A 65 -25.25 9.34 4.78
N LEU A 66 -25.08 9.48 6.09
CA LEU A 66 -24.04 8.77 6.83
C LEU A 66 -24.24 7.25 6.75
N GLY A 67 -23.17 6.50 6.51
CA GLY A 67 -23.20 5.04 6.40
C GLY A 67 -23.61 4.48 5.04
N GLU A 68 -24.08 5.33 4.11
CA GLU A 68 -24.43 4.94 2.75
C GLU A 68 -23.34 5.34 1.74
N GLU A 69 -23.31 4.66 0.59
CA GLU A 69 -22.43 5.04 -0.51
C GLU A 69 -23.04 6.21 -1.30
N TYR A 70 -22.22 7.19 -1.65
CA TYR A 70 -22.60 8.35 -2.45
C TYR A 70 -21.52 8.69 -3.49
N ASP A 71 -21.95 9.36 -4.56
CA ASP A 71 -21.07 9.82 -5.62
C ASP A 71 -20.44 11.17 -5.24
N GLU A 72 -19.14 11.17 -4.96
CA GLU A 72 -18.35 12.36 -4.64
C GLU A 72 -17.66 12.88 -5.90
N LYS A 73 -18.13 14.02 -6.41
CA LYS A 73 -17.57 14.63 -7.62
C LYS A 73 -16.22 15.28 -7.36
N MET A 74 -15.19 14.78 -8.03
CA MET A 74 -13.88 15.39 -8.16
C MET A 74 -13.77 16.10 -9.52
N PRO A 75 -12.80 17.02 -9.72
CA PRO A 75 -12.54 17.66 -11.01
C PRO A 75 -12.53 16.72 -12.22
N ASP A 76 -11.83 15.59 -12.09
CA ASP A 76 -11.50 14.71 -13.22
C ASP A 76 -12.17 13.32 -13.10
N THR A 77 -12.86 13.04 -12.00
CA THR A 77 -13.49 11.73 -11.74
C THR A 77 -14.62 11.85 -10.73
N THR A 78 -15.44 10.81 -10.57
CA THR A 78 -16.46 10.73 -9.53
C THR A 78 -16.14 9.56 -8.63
N LEU A 79 -15.87 9.78 -7.35
CA LEU A 79 -15.53 8.71 -6.41
C LEU A 79 -16.81 8.12 -5.81
N LYS A 80 -16.83 6.81 -5.53
CA LYS A 80 -17.85 6.21 -4.65
C LYS A 80 -17.37 6.27 -3.22
N SER A 81 -17.96 7.17 -2.45
CA SER A 81 -17.53 7.46 -1.08
C SER A 81 -18.56 6.95 -0.08
N LYS A 82 -18.07 6.51 1.07
CA LYS A 82 -18.89 6.16 2.23
C LYS A 82 -18.27 6.83 3.45
N THR A 83 -19.10 7.56 4.18
CA THR A 83 -18.66 8.32 5.36
C THR A 83 -19.39 7.81 6.59
N VAL A 84 -18.63 7.54 7.65
CA VAL A 84 -19.16 7.08 8.94
C VAL A 84 -18.56 7.90 10.08
N ILE A 85 -19.36 8.14 11.12
CA ILE A 85 -18.87 8.69 12.38
C ILE A 85 -18.34 7.52 13.22
N ILE A 86 -17.16 7.69 13.81
CA ILE A 86 -16.52 6.71 14.71
C ILE A 86 -16.45 7.34 16.09
N GLY A 87 -17.21 6.79 17.05
CA GLY A 87 -17.35 7.41 18.37
C GLY A 87 -18.13 8.73 18.27
N ASP A 88 -17.68 9.75 18.99
CA ASP A 88 -18.36 11.06 19.06
C ASP A 88 -17.64 12.16 18.27
N ASP A 89 -16.31 12.05 18.09
CA ASP A 89 -15.43 13.14 17.62
C ASP A 89 -14.59 12.77 16.38
N GLU A 90 -14.88 11.65 15.72
CA GLU A 90 -14.13 11.21 14.54
C GLU A 90 -15.04 10.90 13.35
N LEU A 91 -14.55 11.23 12.17
CA LEU A 91 -15.22 10.92 10.91
C LEU A 91 -14.25 10.20 9.97
N LEU A 92 -14.70 9.08 9.42
CA LEU A 92 -13.95 8.28 8.47
C LEU A 92 -14.68 8.28 7.13
N THR A 93 -14.02 8.79 6.11
CA THR A 93 -14.49 8.69 4.73
C THR A 93 -13.63 7.70 3.97
N GLU A 94 -14.24 6.63 3.47
CA GLU A 94 -13.63 5.69 2.54
C GLU A 94 -14.11 6.02 1.13
N SER A 95 -13.19 6.22 0.19
CA SER A 95 -13.52 6.57 -1.20
C SER A 95 -12.93 5.56 -2.16
N LEU A 96 -13.75 5.04 -3.06
CA LEU A 96 -13.38 4.12 -4.14
C LEU A 96 -13.36 4.89 -5.47
N ILE A 97 -12.25 4.82 -6.21
CA ILE A 97 -12.15 5.45 -7.54
C ILE A 97 -12.72 4.45 -8.57
N PRO A 98 -13.72 4.82 -9.40
CA PRO A 98 -14.22 3.97 -10.48
C PRO A 98 -13.08 3.56 -11.42
N ASP A 99 -13.18 2.37 -12.00
CA ASP A 99 -12.16 1.75 -12.85
C ASP A 99 -10.84 1.39 -12.14
N SER A 100 -10.78 1.56 -10.81
CA SER A 100 -9.71 1.04 -9.97
C SER A 100 -10.29 0.27 -8.77
N GLU A 101 -9.57 -0.74 -8.28
CA GLU A 101 -9.90 -1.36 -6.98
C GLU A 101 -9.40 -0.52 -5.78
N TYR A 102 -8.92 0.71 -6.02
CA TYR A 102 -8.26 1.54 -5.02
C TYR A 102 -9.27 2.16 -4.05
N LYS A 103 -8.96 2.07 -2.74
CA LYS A 103 -9.69 2.74 -1.67
C LYS A 103 -8.75 3.72 -0.95
N THR A 104 -9.07 5.00 -1.00
CA THR A 104 -8.44 6.01 -0.14
C THR A 104 -9.27 6.20 1.13
N LYS A 105 -8.60 6.57 2.21
CA LYS A 105 -9.24 6.93 3.47
C LYS A 105 -8.83 8.32 3.89
N ARG A 106 -9.82 9.09 4.32
CA ARG A 106 -9.65 10.37 4.98
C ARG A 106 -10.17 10.23 6.40
N HIS A 107 -9.29 10.43 7.37
CA HIS A 107 -9.64 10.40 8.78
C HIS A 107 -9.64 11.82 9.31
N TYR A 108 -10.80 12.24 9.79
CA TYR A 108 -11.04 13.55 10.38
C TYR A 108 -11.13 13.36 11.89
N LYS A 109 -10.28 14.05 12.63
CA LYS A 109 -10.31 14.08 14.08
C LYS A 109 -10.67 15.49 14.54
N PHE A 110 -11.78 15.61 15.23
CA PHE A 110 -12.28 16.88 15.76
C PHE A 110 -11.76 17.06 17.18
N THR A 111 -11.23 18.25 17.46
CA THR A 111 -10.75 18.66 18.78
C THR A 111 -11.27 20.05 19.09
N ASP A 112 -11.15 20.49 20.34
CA ASP A 112 -11.57 21.84 20.75
C ASP A 112 -10.76 22.95 20.03
N GLU A 113 -9.58 22.62 19.50
CA GLU A 113 -8.70 23.55 18.75
C GLU A 113 -9.01 23.57 17.24
N GLY A 114 -9.70 22.56 16.70
CA GLY A 114 -10.01 22.49 15.27
C GLY A 114 -10.21 21.08 14.74
N VAL A 115 -9.92 20.89 13.45
CA VAL A 115 -10.05 19.59 12.77
C VAL A 115 -8.72 19.22 12.12
N VAL A 116 -8.25 17.99 12.39
CA VAL A 116 -7.07 17.42 11.77
C VAL A 116 -7.50 16.37 10.76
N VAL A 117 -7.02 16.49 9.51
CA VAL A 117 -7.35 15.57 8.43
C VAL A 117 -6.10 14.82 7.96
N GLU A 118 -6.02 13.53 8.28
CA GLU A 118 -4.91 12.65 7.88
C GLU A 118 -5.21 11.90 6.57
N HIS A 119 -4.19 11.77 5.73
CA HIS A 119 -4.21 11.01 4.47
C HIS A 119 -3.11 9.93 4.49
N ASP A 120 -3.47 8.67 4.18
CA ASP A 120 -2.59 7.49 4.40
C ASP A 120 -1.31 7.43 3.52
N ILE A 121 -1.22 8.18 2.42
CA ILE A 121 -0.12 8.09 1.44
C ILE A 121 1.18 8.77 1.95
N LYS A 122 1.08 9.82 2.78
CA LYS A 122 2.24 10.60 3.25
C LYS A 122 3.21 9.81 4.12
N LYS A 123 2.68 8.98 5.04
CA LYS A 123 3.50 8.15 5.94
C LYS A 123 4.37 7.18 5.15
N LEU A 124 3.87 6.68 4.01
CA LEU A 124 4.61 5.76 3.16
C LEU A 124 5.68 6.46 2.31
N LYS A 125 5.36 7.62 1.71
CA LYS A 125 6.33 8.41 0.92
C LYS A 125 7.50 8.87 1.79
N ARG A 126 7.22 9.41 2.99
CA ARG A 126 8.26 9.82 3.95
C ARG A 126 9.16 8.68 4.38
N PHE A 127 8.62 7.47 4.55
CA PHE A 127 9.41 6.28 4.88
C PHE A 127 10.37 5.90 3.74
N PHE A 128 9.91 6.02 2.49
CA PHE A 128 10.71 5.66 1.32
C PHE A 128 11.58 6.78 0.77
N GLU A 129 11.53 7.99 1.32
CA GLU A 129 12.34 9.12 0.84
C GLU A 129 13.84 8.85 0.96
N SER A 130 14.29 8.24 2.06
CA SER A 130 15.67 7.78 2.23
C SER A 130 16.07 6.73 1.19
N TRP A 131 15.10 5.95 0.73
CA TRP A 131 15.26 4.88 -0.26
C TRP A 131 15.03 5.33 -1.70
N ARG A 132 14.73 6.61 -1.93
CA ARG A 132 14.28 7.16 -3.21
C ARG A 132 15.21 6.81 -4.36
N MET A 133 16.52 6.96 -4.16
CA MET A 133 17.54 6.65 -5.18
C MET A 133 17.68 5.15 -5.46
N ALA A 134 17.31 4.29 -4.51
CA ALA A 134 17.41 2.84 -4.65
C ALA A 134 16.12 2.22 -5.24
N ILE A 135 14.96 2.83 -5.00
CA ILE A 135 13.66 2.24 -5.34
C ILE A 135 13.46 2.04 -6.84
N LEU A 136 13.89 2.97 -7.68
CA LEU A 136 13.72 2.83 -9.14
C LEU A 136 14.62 1.72 -9.71
N PRO A 137 15.93 1.64 -9.39
CA PRO A 137 16.74 0.47 -9.74
C PRO A 137 16.16 -0.85 -9.21
N MET A 138 15.71 -0.87 -7.95
CA MET A 138 15.12 -2.08 -7.35
C MET A 138 13.85 -2.52 -8.09
N LYS A 139 12.99 -1.58 -8.46
CA LYS A 139 11.79 -1.84 -9.27
C LYS A 139 12.16 -2.49 -10.60
N SER A 140 13.15 -1.95 -11.30
CA SER A 140 13.62 -2.50 -12.59
C SER A 140 14.08 -3.95 -12.47
N VAL A 141 14.84 -4.26 -11.41
CA VAL A 141 15.30 -5.62 -11.09
C VAL A 141 14.12 -6.53 -10.74
N ILE A 142 13.23 -6.12 -9.84
CA ILE A 142 12.09 -6.92 -9.36
C ILE A 142 11.07 -7.21 -10.48
N LEU A 143 10.81 -6.25 -11.36
CA LEU A 143 9.86 -6.39 -12.48
C LEU A 143 10.47 -7.05 -13.73
N TRP A 144 11.74 -7.44 -13.64
CA TRP A 144 12.50 -8.07 -14.71
C TRP A 144 12.51 -7.25 -15.99
N GLU A 145 12.81 -5.96 -15.92
CA GLU A 145 12.90 -5.14 -17.14
C GLU A 145 13.98 -5.66 -18.09
N GLN A 146 15.08 -6.19 -17.56
CA GLN A 146 16.11 -6.90 -18.32
C GLN A 146 15.94 -8.42 -18.22
N PRO A 147 16.29 -9.18 -19.28
CA PRO A 147 16.08 -10.63 -19.33
C PRO A 147 16.92 -11.41 -18.30
N TRP A 148 18.04 -10.85 -17.84
CA TRP A 148 18.95 -11.50 -16.88
C TRP A 148 18.59 -11.21 -15.41
N HIS A 149 17.71 -10.23 -15.13
CA HIS A 149 17.27 -9.89 -13.77
C HIS A 149 16.74 -11.07 -12.94
N PRO A 150 15.86 -11.96 -13.45
CA PRO A 150 15.41 -13.12 -12.68
C PRO A 150 16.55 -14.06 -12.27
N ALA A 151 17.51 -14.27 -13.18
CA ALA A 151 18.66 -15.12 -12.92
C ALA A 151 19.59 -14.48 -11.86
N ALA A 152 19.80 -13.15 -11.94
CA ALA A 152 20.58 -12.43 -10.93
C ALA A 152 19.91 -12.43 -9.55
N LEU A 153 18.58 -12.24 -9.48
CA LEU A 153 17.82 -12.36 -8.23
C LEU A 153 17.97 -13.76 -7.62
N LEU A 154 17.77 -14.80 -8.43
CA LEU A 154 17.92 -16.18 -7.97
C LEU A 154 19.35 -16.48 -7.51
N ALA A 155 20.35 -16.02 -8.26
CA ALA A 155 21.76 -16.19 -7.90
C ALA A 155 22.10 -15.45 -6.60
N GLY A 156 21.59 -14.24 -6.40
CA GLY A 156 21.79 -13.45 -5.18
C GLY A 156 21.18 -14.13 -3.95
N VAL A 157 19.93 -14.56 -4.03
CA VAL A 157 19.25 -15.30 -2.94
C VAL A 157 19.96 -16.62 -2.65
N SER A 158 20.38 -17.34 -3.69
CA SER A 158 21.12 -18.62 -3.54
C SER A 158 22.49 -18.41 -2.91
N PHE A 159 23.22 -17.37 -3.31
CA PHE A 159 24.51 -17.03 -2.72
C PHE A 159 24.36 -16.64 -1.25
N TYR A 160 23.34 -15.85 -0.91
CA TYR A 160 23.06 -15.49 0.48
C TYR A 160 22.76 -16.72 1.35
N HIS A 161 21.93 -17.64 0.88
CA HIS A 161 21.63 -18.87 1.61
C HIS A 161 22.81 -19.83 1.66
N LEU A 162 23.67 -19.83 0.65
CA LEU A 162 24.94 -20.56 0.69
C LEU A 162 25.84 -20.02 1.81
N LEU A 163 25.90 -18.70 2.01
CA LEU A 163 26.64 -18.11 3.14
C LEU A 163 26.05 -18.51 4.48
N LEU A 164 24.72 -18.45 4.64
CA LEU A 164 24.04 -18.90 5.86
C LEU A 164 24.33 -20.39 6.14
N TRP A 165 24.32 -21.21 5.09
CA TRP A 165 24.63 -22.63 5.18
C TRP A 165 26.09 -22.89 5.54
N LEU A 166 27.03 -22.12 4.98
CA LEU A 166 28.46 -22.22 5.31
C LEU A 166 28.77 -21.85 6.77
N MET A 167 27.92 -21.04 7.39
CA MET A 167 28.03 -20.66 8.80
C MET A 167 27.41 -21.71 9.75
N ASP A 168 26.81 -22.78 9.22
CA ASP A 168 26.13 -23.84 9.97
C ASP A 168 25.15 -23.30 11.04
N LEU A 169 24.40 -22.26 10.67
CA LEU A 169 23.45 -21.60 11.58
C LEU A 169 22.16 -22.40 11.70
N ASP A 170 21.65 -22.50 12.92
CA ASP A 170 20.28 -22.97 13.15
C ASP A 170 19.25 -21.92 12.70
N PHE A 171 17.97 -22.32 12.71
CA PHE A 171 16.88 -21.46 12.26
C PHE A 171 16.82 -20.10 12.95
N LEU A 172 16.99 -20.09 14.27
CA LEU A 172 16.83 -18.89 15.05
C LEU A 172 18.02 -17.95 14.84
N ALA A 173 19.23 -18.51 14.80
CA ALA A 173 20.46 -17.77 14.52
C ALA A 173 20.46 -17.20 13.09
N ALA A 174 20.03 -17.98 12.10
CA ALA A 174 19.90 -17.52 10.72
C ALA A 174 18.86 -16.41 10.58
N LEU A 175 17.71 -16.50 11.26
CA LEU A 175 16.70 -15.44 11.29
C LEU A 175 17.25 -14.16 11.92
N ALA A 176 17.99 -14.28 13.03
CA ALA A 176 18.63 -13.15 13.69
C ALA A 176 19.70 -12.50 12.79
N PHE A 177 20.55 -13.31 12.16
CA PHE A 177 21.56 -12.84 11.21
C PHE A 177 20.91 -12.16 10.00
N THR A 178 19.83 -12.74 9.47
CA THR A 178 19.04 -12.13 8.40
C THR A 178 18.50 -10.77 8.81
N GLY A 179 17.91 -10.67 10.00
CA GLY A 179 17.48 -9.40 10.57
C GLY A 179 18.63 -8.38 10.69
N MET A 180 19.81 -8.79 11.14
CA MET A 180 20.99 -7.93 11.21
C MET A 180 21.42 -7.46 9.82
N THR A 181 21.49 -8.36 8.83
CA THR A 181 21.85 -8.00 7.45
C THR A 181 20.84 -7.04 6.83
N LEU A 182 19.54 -7.24 7.04
CA LEU A 182 18.49 -6.33 6.56
C LEU A 182 18.59 -4.94 7.20
N ASN A 183 18.86 -4.86 8.51
CA ASN A 183 19.09 -3.58 9.20
C ASN A 183 20.35 -2.88 8.66
N MET A 184 21.41 -3.63 8.39
CA MET A 184 22.63 -3.09 7.81
C MET A 184 22.37 -2.56 6.39
N VAL A 185 21.59 -3.28 5.58
CA VAL A 185 21.19 -2.82 4.24
C VAL A 185 20.30 -1.58 4.31
N ASP A 186 19.33 -1.52 5.23
CA ASP A 186 18.47 -0.34 5.42
C ASP A 186 19.26 0.92 5.76
N PHE A 187 20.33 0.78 6.55
CA PHE A 187 21.23 1.89 6.85
C PHE A 187 22.17 2.24 5.68
N LEU A 188 22.83 1.24 5.09
CA LEU A 188 23.90 1.47 4.11
C LEU A 188 23.38 1.80 2.71
N LEU A 189 22.31 1.17 2.27
CA LEU A 189 21.84 1.31 0.88
C LEU A 189 21.45 2.76 0.55
N PRO A 190 20.70 3.51 1.39
CA PRO A 190 20.47 4.93 1.20
C PRO A 190 21.76 5.75 1.05
N VAL A 191 22.74 5.52 1.93
CA VAL A 191 24.01 6.27 1.96
C VAL A 191 24.81 6.01 0.68
N VAL A 192 24.94 4.75 0.30
CA VAL A 192 25.67 4.33 -0.91
C VAL A 192 24.98 4.87 -2.16
N CYS A 193 23.66 4.71 -2.27
CA CYS A 193 22.92 5.22 -3.43
C CYS A 193 22.99 6.74 -3.55
N ASN A 194 22.90 7.49 -2.46
CA ASN A 194 23.02 8.96 -2.47
C ASN A 194 24.45 9.45 -2.79
N SER A 195 25.46 8.61 -2.53
CA SER A 195 26.86 8.90 -2.86
C SER A 195 27.17 8.60 -4.34
N ILE A 196 26.64 7.49 -4.87
CA ILE A 196 26.87 7.05 -6.24
C ILE A 196 26.03 7.87 -7.24
N TYR A 197 24.77 8.11 -6.91
CA TYR A 197 23.85 8.88 -7.76
C TYR A 197 23.76 10.31 -7.24
N ASN A 198 24.07 11.29 -8.10
CA ASN A 198 23.98 12.69 -7.73
C ASN A 198 22.50 13.07 -7.46
N PRO A 199 22.10 13.45 -6.24
CA PRO A 199 20.71 13.81 -5.96
C PRO A 199 20.21 14.97 -6.82
N LYS A 200 21.12 15.81 -7.33
CA LYS A 200 20.81 16.93 -8.22
C LYS A 200 20.48 16.52 -9.65
N SER A 201 20.78 15.29 -10.06
CA SER A 201 20.41 14.76 -11.38
C SER A 201 19.04 14.07 -11.38
N TRP A 202 18.29 14.12 -10.28
CA TRP A 202 16.95 13.56 -10.20
C TRP A 202 16.00 14.32 -11.12
N THR A 203 15.36 13.58 -12.04
CA THR A 203 14.47 14.16 -13.04
C THR A 203 13.00 14.14 -12.60
N ASN A 204 12.19 15.02 -13.20
CA ASN A 204 10.74 15.03 -12.98
C ASN A 204 10.05 13.73 -13.43
N GLU A 205 10.64 12.99 -14.36
CA GLU A 205 10.11 11.70 -14.82
C GLU A 205 10.37 10.60 -13.80
N GLN A 206 11.60 10.55 -13.24
CA GLN A 206 11.93 9.67 -12.13
C GLN A 206 11.10 9.96 -10.88
N ASP A 207 10.77 11.23 -10.62
CA ASP A 207 9.88 11.61 -9.52
C ASP A 207 8.48 10.98 -9.68
N LYS A 208 7.88 11.11 -10.87
CA LYS A 208 6.59 10.48 -11.18
C LYS A 208 6.64 8.96 -11.04
N GLU A 209 7.74 8.35 -11.47
CA GLU A 209 7.90 6.90 -11.42
C GLU A 209 8.09 6.40 -9.98
N PHE A 210 8.81 7.17 -9.16
CA PHE A 210 8.94 6.91 -7.72
C PHE A 210 7.59 7.01 -7.03
N GLU A 211 6.80 8.05 -7.33
CA GLU A 211 5.44 8.21 -6.80
C GLU A 211 4.55 7.01 -7.14
N LYS A 212 4.52 6.60 -8.41
CA LYS A 212 3.78 5.40 -8.86
C LYS A 212 4.23 4.12 -8.16
N THR A 213 5.52 4.03 -7.82
CA THR A 213 6.07 2.88 -7.10
C THR A 213 5.62 2.87 -5.64
N CYS A 214 5.66 4.02 -4.96
CA CYS A 214 5.10 4.17 -3.61
C CYS A 214 3.60 3.85 -3.57
N GLU A 215 2.83 4.29 -4.57
CA GLU A 215 1.41 3.95 -4.71
C GLU A 215 1.19 2.43 -4.82
N SER A 216 1.99 1.76 -5.65
CA SER A 216 1.92 0.30 -5.83
C SER A 216 2.22 -0.45 -4.53
N ILE A 217 3.20 0.02 -3.75
CA ILE A 217 3.53 -0.55 -2.43
C ILE A 217 2.41 -0.28 -1.42
N ALA A 218 1.75 0.89 -1.48
CA ALA A 218 0.60 1.20 -0.64
C ALA A 218 -0.55 0.21 -0.88
N VAL A 219 -0.82 -0.11 -2.16
CA VAL A 219 -1.84 -1.11 -2.53
C VAL A 219 -1.49 -2.49 -1.99
N LEU A 220 -0.21 -2.90 -2.10
CA LEU A 220 0.24 -4.18 -1.54
C LEU A 220 0.02 -4.23 -0.02
N LYS A 221 0.39 -3.18 0.70
CA LYS A 221 0.15 -3.05 2.14
C LYS A 221 -1.34 -3.15 2.47
N GLN A 222 -2.20 -2.46 1.72
CA GLN A 222 -3.64 -2.53 1.93
C GLN A 222 -4.22 -3.93 1.67
N LYS A 223 -3.76 -4.64 0.64
CA LYS A 223 -4.16 -6.03 0.36
C LYS A 223 -3.81 -6.97 1.52
N ILE A 224 -2.60 -6.83 2.09
CA ILE A 224 -2.16 -7.60 3.26
C ILE A 224 -3.05 -7.31 4.48
N VAL A 225 -3.31 -6.02 4.77
CA VAL A 225 -4.18 -5.62 5.88
C VAL A 225 -5.61 -6.12 5.70
N GLN A 226 -6.17 -6.01 4.49
CA GLN A 226 -7.51 -6.53 4.18
C GLN A 226 -7.58 -8.04 4.30
N PHE A 227 -6.54 -8.77 3.87
CA PHE A 227 -6.45 -10.21 4.05
C PHE A 227 -6.53 -10.59 5.53
N GLY A 228 -5.72 -9.93 6.38
CA GLY A 228 -5.76 -10.13 7.84
C GLY A 228 -7.14 -9.83 8.44
N LYS A 229 -7.79 -8.74 8.02
CA LYS A 229 -9.15 -8.39 8.46
C LYS A 229 -10.18 -9.43 8.03
N ARG A 230 -10.14 -9.92 6.78
CA ARG A 230 -11.03 -10.98 6.29
C ARG A 230 -10.84 -12.27 7.07
N TYR A 231 -9.60 -12.64 7.33
CA TYR A 231 -9.27 -13.80 8.15
C TYR A 231 -9.81 -13.66 9.58
N MET A 232 -9.62 -12.51 10.22
CA MET A 232 -10.18 -12.25 11.56
C MET A 232 -11.72 -12.20 11.56
N ALA A 233 -12.35 -11.71 10.48
CA ALA A 233 -13.80 -11.71 10.34
C ALA A 233 -14.38 -13.14 10.22
N LEU A 234 -13.60 -14.14 9.78
CA LEU A 234 -14.04 -15.54 9.83
C LEU A 234 -14.30 -15.98 11.27
N ARG A 235 -13.56 -15.46 12.26
CA ARG A 235 -13.76 -15.79 13.67
C ARG A 235 -15.14 -15.34 14.16
N THR A 236 -15.63 -14.20 13.70
CA THR A 236 -16.93 -13.65 14.09
C THR A 236 -18.08 -14.21 13.25
N ASN A 237 -17.88 -14.34 11.94
CA ASN A 237 -18.95 -14.72 11.01
C ASN A 237 -19.14 -16.24 10.90
N SER A 238 -18.06 -17.01 11.01
CA SER A 238 -18.06 -18.45 10.79
C SER A 238 -16.94 -19.13 11.62
N PRO A 239 -17.07 -19.19 12.97
CA PRO A 239 -15.99 -19.61 13.86
C PRO A 239 -15.47 -21.02 13.56
N VAL A 240 -16.35 -21.95 13.16
CA VAL A 240 -15.93 -23.31 12.76
C VAL A 240 -14.98 -23.27 11.57
N MET A 241 -15.29 -22.50 10.53
CA MET A 241 -14.42 -22.33 9.37
C MET A 241 -13.09 -21.70 9.74
N TYR A 242 -13.09 -20.71 10.64
CA TYR A 242 -11.87 -20.11 11.16
C TYR A 242 -10.95 -21.19 11.78
N TYR A 243 -11.46 -22.01 12.70
CA TYR A 243 -10.65 -23.04 13.34
C TYR A 243 -10.22 -24.15 12.38
N VAL A 244 -11.09 -24.61 11.47
CA VAL A 244 -10.74 -25.62 10.46
C VAL A 244 -9.61 -25.14 9.56
N VAL A 245 -9.71 -23.91 9.03
CA VAL A 245 -8.66 -23.32 8.18
C VAL A 245 -7.38 -23.10 8.97
N THR A 246 -7.46 -22.59 10.20
CA THR A 246 -6.28 -22.33 11.04
C THR A 246 -5.56 -23.62 11.39
N ILE A 247 -6.25 -24.60 11.96
CA ILE A 247 -5.66 -25.87 12.39
C ILE A 247 -5.16 -26.66 11.17
N GLY A 248 -5.91 -26.65 10.07
CA GLY A 248 -5.50 -27.29 8.83
C GLY A 248 -4.21 -26.70 8.27
N THR A 249 -4.12 -25.36 8.16
CA THR A 249 -2.90 -24.70 7.64
C THR A 249 -1.69 -24.92 8.54
N LEU A 250 -1.86 -24.81 9.87
CA LEU A 250 -0.77 -25.08 10.82
C LEU A 250 -0.30 -26.53 10.77
N THR A 251 -1.22 -27.49 10.66
CA THR A 251 -0.88 -28.92 10.55
C THR A 251 -0.11 -29.21 9.26
N ILE A 252 -0.50 -28.59 8.15
CA ILE A 252 0.23 -28.69 6.87
C ILE A 252 1.64 -28.10 7.03
N PHE A 253 1.79 -26.94 7.65
CA PHE A 253 3.11 -26.35 7.88
C PHE A 253 4.00 -27.22 8.79
N THR A 254 3.45 -27.76 9.87
CA THR A 254 4.17 -28.71 10.73
C THR A 254 4.57 -29.97 9.95
N TRP A 255 3.65 -30.53 9.16
CA TRP A 255 3.95 -31.69 8.32
C TRP A 255 5.09 -31.41 7.34
N ILE A 256 5.05 -30.27 6.63
CA ILE A 256 6.11 -29.85 5.71
C ILE A 256 7.47 -29.69 6.44
N SER A 257 7.47 -29.11 7.65
CA SER A 257 8.69 -28.90 8.44
C SER A 257 9.39 -30.18 8.92
N ILE A 258 8.68 -31.31 8.96
CA ILE A 258 9.27 -32.62 9.33
C ILE A 258 10.11 -33.17 8.17
N TRP A 259 9.66 -32.98 6.94
CA TRP A 259 10.29 -33.58 5.75
C TRP A 259 11.34 -32.69 5.10
N ILE A 260 11.22 -31.38 5.28
CA ILE A 260 12.05 -30.39 4.59
C ILE A 260 12.84 -29.59 5.62
N ASN A 261 14.15 -29.47 5.42
CA ASN A 261 14.99 -28.64 6.27
C ASN A 261 14.45 -27.20 6.31
N ASN A 262 14.31 -26.63 7.52
CA ASN A 262 13.77 -25.28 7.72
C ASN A 262 14.52 -24.20 6.94
N MET A 263 15.85 -24.33 6.75
CA MET A 263 16.64 -23.43 5.91
C MET A 263 16.24 -23.53 4.44
N MET A 264 16.00 -24.74 3.95
CA MET A 264 15.55 -24.97 2.58
C MET A 264 14.13 -24.44 2.36
N LEU A 265 13.25 -24.53 3.36
CA LEU A 265 11.91 -23.95 3.29
C LEU A 265 11.94 -22.43 3.19
N ILE A 266 12.74 -21.75 4.02
CA ILE A 266 12.91 -20.29 3.94
C ILE A 266 13.44 -19.91 2.57
N PHE A 267 14.47 -20.60 2.08
CA PHE A 267 15.03 -20.36 0.75
C PHE A 267 13.95 -20.42 -0.33
N LEU A 268 13.13 -21.47 -0.35
CA LEU A 268 12.06 -21.63 -1.33
C LEU A 268 11.01 -20.52 -1.21
N VAL A 269 10.62 -20.15 0.02
CA VAL A 269 9.67 -19.06 0.25
C VAL A 269 10.25 -17.72 -0.22
N GLU A 270 11.51 -17.42 0.08
CA GLU A 270 12.18 -16.18 -0.32
C GLU A 270 12.31 -16.09 -1.85
N VAL A 271 12.69 -17.18 -2.52
CA VAL A 271 12.72 -17.26 -3.99
C VAL A 271 11.35 -16.94 -4.57
N VAL A 272 10.28 -17.52 -4.02
CA VAL A 272 8.91 -17.22 -4.48
C VAL A 272 8.58 -15.75 -4.23
N LEU A 273 8.84 -15.21 -3.03
CA LEU A 273 8.52 -13.82 -2.69
C LEU A 273 9.25 -12.82 -3.59
N VAL A 274 10.53 -13.05 -3.88
CA VAL A 274 11.37 -12.16 -4.71
C VAL A 274 10.99 -12.23 -6.18
N LEU A 275 10.62 -13.42 -6.69
CA LEU A 275 10.29 -13.60 -8.11
C LEU A 275 8.81 -13.31 -8.43
N LEU A 276 7.91 -13.41 -7.46
CA LEU A 276 6.46 -13.28 -7.66
C LEU A 276 6.05 -11.96 -8.35
N PRO A 277 6.57 -10.77 -7.99
CA PRO A 277 6.18 -9.53 -8.65
C PRO A 277 6.53 -9.52 -10.15
N GLY A 278 7.71 -10.01 -10.53
CA GLY A 278 8.13 -10.10 -11.94
C GLY A 278 7.30 -11.12 -12.74
N ILE A 279 6.99 -12.26 -12.12
CA ILE A 279 6.10 -13.29 -12.69
C ILE A 279 4.70 -12.71 -12.96
N GLN A 280 4.15 -11.94 -12.02
CA GLN A 280 2.86 -11.27 -12.16
C GLN A 280 2.89 -10.20 -13.24
N HIS A 281 3.91 -9.34 -13.24
CA HIS A 281 4.07 -8.25 -14.19
C HIS A 281 4.11 -8.73 -15.65
N ARG A 282 4.75 -9.87 -15.91
CA ARG A 282 4.84 -10.48 -17.25
C ARG A 282 3.63 -11.35 -17.62
N GLY A 283 2.61 -11.45 -16.76
CA GLY A 283 1.41 -12.24 -17.02
C GLY A 283 1.65 -13.75 -17.08
N LEU A 284 2.79 -14.24 -16.58
CA LEU A 284 3.19 -15.64 -16.67
C LEU A 284 2.27 -16.56 -15.85
N LEU A 285 1.68 -16.05 -14.76
CA LEU A 285 0.66 -16.79 -13.99
C LEU A 285 -0.57 -17.13 -14.85
N ASN A 286 -1.05 -16.16 -15.63
CA ASN A 286 -2.21 -16.35 -16.49
C ASN A 286 -1.90 -17.31 -17.63
N MET A 287 -0.67 -17.27 -18.16
CA MET A 287 -0.18 -18.23 -19.14
C MET A 287 -0.15 -19.66 -18.55
N GLY A 288 0.42 -19.83 -17.36
CA GLY A 288 0.44 -21.12 -16.66
C GLY A 288 -0.96 -21.67 -16.37
N LEU A 289 -1.87 -20.83 -15.86
CA LEU A 289 -3.27 -21.19 -15.63
C LEU A 289 -3.99 -21.57 -16.93
N SER A 290 -3.71 -20.88 -18.04
CA SER A 290 -4.28 -21.21 -19.35
C SER A 290 -3.79 -22.56 -19.89
N LEU A 291 -2.55 -22.94 -19.61
CA LEU A 291 -1.98 -24.24 -19.98
C LEU A 291 -2.58 -25.37 -19.13
N ILE A 292 -2.74 -25.15 -17.83
CA ILE A 292 -3.41 -26.11 -16.93
C ILE A 292 -4.87 -26.34 -17.36
N ASN A 293 -5.59 -25.26 -17.74
CA ASN A 293 -6.96 -25.38 -18.24
C ASN A 293 -7.06 -26.09 -19.59
N LYS A 294 -6.04 -25.98 -20.45
CA LYS A 294 -5.94 -26.73 -21.72
C LYS A 294 -5.57 -28.21 -21.51
N CYS A 295 -4.95 -28.58 -20.41
CA CYS A 295 -4.61 -29.96 -20.04
C CYS A 295 -5.73 -30.71 -19.31
N LYS A 296 -6.98 -30.19 -19.25
CA LYS A 296 -8.12 -30.99 -18.77
C LYS A 296 -8.34 -32.15 -19.75
N PRO A 297 -8.42 -33.41 -19.27
CA PRO A 297 -8.56 -34.56 -20.15
C PRO A 297 -9.87 -34.47 -20.93
N ILE A 298 -9.79 -34.76 -22.23
CA ILE A 298 -10.93 -35.03 -23.11
C ILE A 298 -11.78 -36.08 -22.39
N LYS A 299 -13.06 -35.77 -22.15
CA LYS A 299 -14.01 -36.78 -21.66
C LYS A 299 -13.93 -37.97 -22.62
N ALA A 300 -13.59 -39.14 -22.09
CA ALA A 300 -13.76 -40.38 -22.81
C ALA A 300 -15.27 -40.58 -22.98
N ASP A 301 -15.74 -40.47 -24.22
CA ASP A 301 -17.07 -40.92 -24.65
C ASP A 301 -17.16 -42.45 -24.61
#